data_AF-A0A3C1WVZ8-F1
#
_entry.id   AF-A0A3C1WVZ8-F1
#
_cell.length_a   1.000
_cell.length_b   1.000
_cell.length_c   1.000
_cell.angle_alpha   90.00
_cell.angle_beta   90.00
_cell.angle_gamma   90.00
#
_symmetry.space_group_name_H-M   'P 1'
#
loop_
_entity.id
_entity.type
_entity.pdbx_description
1 polymer ?
#
loop_
_entity_poly.entity_id
_entity_poly.type
_entity_poly.pdbx_seq_one_letter_code
_entity_poly.pdbx_strand_id
1 'polypeptide(L)'
;MPIKLIFIMLSLFSMLAIAEETNLFQANYLSQSNSNLHSLQKKPDTKIYAGMNKEKDNIKMLEDGYDLMGTSSFQGPFVEPNQALKHAQSIEADVVLVYDRKINEMTRSARLRQIHDEMKKENKNEKNAVIEVSEADLKDKNSKFEFYATYWAKLPQPILGLHVIKLTTRNSDTKETQQEKGLKVIAVIKDSPAFKAGIQKGDVIIALNDINTESPEDFSKSVFKQQGNKVKIKYARDEEEKEVSAELNRR
;
A
#
# COMPACT_ATOMS: atom_id res chain seq x y z
N MET A 1 59.41 -19.38 -50.31
CA MET A 1 58.45 -19.50 -49.19
C MET A 1 58.00 -18.11 -48.76
N PRO A 2 56.76 -17.69 -49.06
CA PRO A 2 56.15 -16.55 -48.39
C PRO A 2 55.02 -17.02 -47.44
N ILE A 3 55.17 -16.69 -46.15
CA ILE A 3 54.20 -16.95 -45.08
C ILE A 3 53.11 -15.87 -45.14
N LYS A 4 51.85 -16.27 -45.31
CA LYS A 4 50.68 -15.39 -45.19
C LYS A 4 50.44 -15.06 -43.72
N LEU A 5 50.53 -13.78 -43.37
CA LEU A 5 50.17 -13.26 -42.06
C LEU A 5 48.64 -13.07 -42.01
N ILE A 6 47.94 -13.93 -41.27
CA ILE A 6 46.50 -13.80 -41.01
C ILE A 6 46.33 -12.88 -39.81
N PHE A 7 45.78 -11.68 -40.03
CA PHE A 7 45.33 -10.78 -38.97
C PHE A 7 43.99 -11.28 -38.44
N ILE A 8 43.99 -11.86 -37.24
CA ILE A 8 42.76 -12.18 -36.50
C ILE A 8 42.36 -10.92 -35.73
N MET A 9 41.32 -10.24 -36.22
CA MET A 9 40.69 -9.10 -35.55
C MET A 9 39.76 -9.62 -34.45
N LEU A 10 40.24 -9.62 -33.21
CA LEU A 10 39.49 -10.06 -32.04
C LEU A 10 38.55 -8.92 -31.60
N SER A 11 37.29 -8.98 -32.05
CA SER A 11 36.23 -8.08 -31.57
C SER A 11 35.85 -8.44 -30.14
N LEU A 12 36.37 -7.69 -29.15
CA LEU A 12 35.85 -7.73 -27.77
C LEU A 12 34.45 -7.10 -27.75
N PHE A 13 33.42 -7.94 -27.74
CA PHE A 13 32.07 -7.52 -27.40
C PHE A 13 31.95 -7.52 -25.88
N SER A 14 32.18 -6.38 -25.22
CA SER A 14 31.95 -6.26 -23.79
C SER A 14 30.43 -6.29 -23.53
N MET A 15 29.92 -7.41 -23.02
CA MET A 15 28.61 -7.42 -22.36
C MET A 15 28.68 -6.43 -21.18
N LEU A 16 28.06 -5.25 -21.33
CA LEU A 16 27.62 -4.51 -20.16
C LEU A 16 26.51 -5.36 -19.52
N ALA A 17 26.86 -6.09 -18.47
CA ALA A 17 25.87 -6.55 -17.53
C ALA A 17 25.25 -5.29 -16.90
N ILE A 18 24.06 -4.91 -17.36
CA ILE A 18 23.25 -3.92 -16.67
C ILE A 18 22.91 -4.60 -15.34
N ALA A 19 23.52 -4.16 -14.24
CA ALA A 19 23.07 -4.55 -12.92
C ALA A 19 21.61 -4.12 -12.82
N GLU A 20 20.69 -5.06 -12.69
CA GLU A 20 19.28 -4.76 -12.52
C GLU A 20 19.15 -3.99 -11.21
N GLU A 21 18.81 -2.71 -11.31
CA GLU A 21 18.70 -1.83 -10.14
C GLU A 21 17.71 -2.44 -9.16
N THR A 22 18.15 -2.68 -7.92
CA THR A 22 17.34 -3.33 -6.88
C THR A 22 16.04 -2.55 -6.70
N ASN A 23 14.90 -3.21 -6.95
CA ASN A 23 13.59 -2.61 -6.73
C ASN A 23 13.37 -2.39 -5.22
N LEU A 24 13.44 -1.13 -4.78
CA LEU A 24 13.35 -0.78 -3.36
C LEU A 24 11.96 -1.03 -2.77
N PHE A 25 10.91 -0.96 -3.58
CA PHE A 25 9.55 -1.30 -3.14
C PHE A 25 9.44 -2.80 -2.84
N GLN A 26 10.00 -3.65 -3.70
CA GLN A 26 10.06 -5.09 -3.47
C GLN A 26 10.92 -5.46 -2.26
N ALA A 27 12.11 -4.85 -2.14
CA ALA A 27 13.04 -5.16 -1.05
C ALA A 27 12.48 -4.80 0.34
N ASN A 28 11.57 -3.83 0.40
CA ASN A 28 10.95 -3.36 1.65
C ASN A 28 9.48 -3.78 1.78
N TYR A 29 9.04 -4.79 1.02
CA TYR A 29 7.67 -5.30 1.08
C TYR A 29 7.44 -6.14 2.34
N LEU A 30 6.35 -5.85 3.04
CA LEU A 30 5.83 -6.59 4.18
C LEU A 30 4.41 -7.06 3.86
N SER A 31 4.22 -8.37 3.80
CA SER A 31 2.88 -8.97 3.62
C SER A 31 2.02 -8.72 4.86
N GLN A 32 0.74 -8.38 4.67
CA GLN A 32 -0.21 -8.20 5.76
C GLN A 32 -0.74 -9.55 6.30
N SER A 33 -0.78 -10.58 5.47
CA SER A 33 -1.33 -11.89 5.83
C SER A 33 -0.42 -13.02 5.33
N ASN A 34 -0.49 -14.16 6.02
CA ASN A 34 0.11 -15.43 5.58
C ASN A 34 -0.74 -16.14 4.51
N SER A 35 -1.89 -15.57 4.13
CA SER A 35 -2.71 -16.07 3.02
C SER A 35 -2.07 -15.72 1.67
N ASN A 36 -2.10 -16.64 0.71
CA ASN A 36 -1.83 -16.39 -0.72
C ASN A 36 -2.93 -15.49 -1.33
N LEU A 37 -3.09 -14.28 -0.82
CA LEU A 37 -4.02 -13.29 -1.35
C LEU A 37 -3.39 -12.67 -2.60
N HIS A 38 -4.02 -12.88 -3.75
CA HIS A 38 -3.61 -12.34 -5.05
C HIS A 38 -4.86 -12.00 -5.87
N SER A 39 -4.67 -11.31 -7.00
CA SER A 39 -5.73 -11.09 -7.97
C SER A 39 -6.40 -12.42 -8.36
N LEU A 40 -7.68 -12.34 -8.72
CA LEU A 40 -8.40 -13.44 -9.36
C LEU A 40 -7.84 -13.76 -10.76
N GLN A 41 -7.07 -12.83 -11.34
CA GLN A 41 -6.43 -12.99 -12.63
C GLN A 41 -4.95 -13.31 -12.43
N LYS A 42 -4.45 -14.34 -13.12
CA LYS A 42 -3.02 -14.71 -13.08
C LYS A 42 -2.09 -13.62 -13.65
N LYS A 43 -2.64 -12.70 -14.44
CA LYS A 43 -1.94 -11.54 -15.01
C LYS A 43 -2.90 -10.35 -15.03
N PRO A 44 -3.11 -9.68 -13.88
CA PRO A 44 -4.03 -8.56 -13.82
C PRO A 44 -3.49 -7.37 -14.61
N ASP A 45 -4.41 -6.53 -15.11
CA ASP A 45 -4.08 -5.18 -15.58
C ASP A 45 -3.82 -4.27 -14.37
N THR A 46 -2.66 -4.45 -13.73
CA THR A 46 -2.30 -3.76 -12.49
C THR A 46 -2.25 -2.25 -12.70
N LYS A 47 -2.96 -1.51 -11.84
CA LYS A 47 -3.01 -0.04 -11.89
C LYS A 47 -2.21 0.57 -10.77
N ILE A 48 -1.56 1.70 -11.06
CA ILE A 48 -0.87 2.54 -10.08
C ILE A 48 -1.61 3.85 -9.91
N TYR A 49 -1.80 4.27 -8.66
CA TYR A 49 -2.32 5.61 -8.34
C TYR A 49 -1.44 6.30 -7.30
N ALA A 50 -1.40 7.62 -7.37
CA ALA A 50 -0.84 8.44 -6.30
C ALA A 50 -1.86 8.56 -5.17
N GLY A 51 -1.46 8.21 -3.96
CA GLY A 51 -2.29 8.33 -2.76
C GLY A 51 -2.23 9.72 -2.16
N MET A 52 -3.28 10.13 -1.45
CA MET A 52 -3.39 11.44 -0.81
C MET A 52 -3.46 11.34 0.71
N ASN A 53 -4.24 10.40 1.23
CA ASN A 53 -4.42 10.19 2.66
C ASN A 53 -4.55 8.70 2.92
N LYS A 54 -3.47 8.13 3.46
CA LYS A 54 -3.33 6.67 3.67
C LYS A 54 -4.54 6.03 4.33
N GLU A 55 -5.09 6.64 5.38
CA GLU A 55 -6.23 6.07 6.10
C GLU A 55 -7.51 6.10 5.26
N LYS A 56 -7.84 7.25 4.66
CA LYS A 56 -9.04 7.38 3.82
C LYS A 56 -8.97 6.52 2.57
N ASP A 57 -7.80 6.47 1.95
CA ASP A 57 -7.57 5.69 0.74
C ASP A 57 -7.65 4.19 1.02
N ASN A 58 -7.07 3.71 2.13
CA ASN A 58 -7.21 2.32 2.54
C ASN A 58 -8.67 1.93 2.79
N ILE A 59 -9.44 2.77 3.48
CA ILE A 59 -10.86 2.51 3.74
C ILE A 59 -11.65 2.49 2.42
N LYS A 60 -11.37 3.42 1.52
CA LYS A 60 -11.99 3.45 0.18
C LYS A 60 -11.69 2.17 -0.60
N MET A 61 -10.46 1.67 -0.56
CA MET A 61 -10.09 0.41 -1.23
C MET A 61 -10.90 -0.78 -0.66
N LEU A 62 -11.04 -0.87 0.66
CA LEU A 62 -11.89 -1.88 1.30
C LEU A 62 -13.36 -1.75 0.86
N GLU A 63 -13.92 -0.53 0.89
CA GLU A 63 -15.31 -0.26 0.44
C GLU A 63 -15.50 -0.58 -1.05
N ASP A 64 -14.48 -0.38 -1.88
CA ASP A 64 -14.48 -0.73 -3.29
C ASP A 64 -14.25 -2.24 -3.50
N GLY A 65 -14.15 -3.06 -2.45
CA GLY A 65 -14.06 -4.52 -2.54
C GLY A 65 -12.66 -5.04 -2.86
N TYR A 66 -11.64 -4.29 -2.48
CA TYR A 66 -10.25 -4.77 -2.47
C TYR A 66 -9.85 -5.22 -1.08
N ASP A 67 -8.83 -6.06 -0.99
CA ASP A 67 -8.21 -6.44 0.27
C ASP A 67 -6.70 -6.20 0.22
N LEU A 68 -6.13 -5.85 1.38
CA LEU A 68 -4.75 -5.39 1.48
C LEU A 68 -3.80 -6.60 1.52
N MET A 69 -2.95 -6.69 0.50
CA MET A 69 -1.94 -7.75 0.38
C MET A 69 -0.74 -7.46 1.27
N GLY A 70 -0.30 -6.21 1.29
CA GLY A 70 0.87 -5.79 2.04
C GLY A 70 1.26 -4.37 1.73
N THR A 71 2.43 -3.97 2.25
CA THR A 71 2.91 -2.60 2.19
C THR A 71 4.41 -2.54 1.95
N SER A 72 4.90 -1.46 1.35
CA SER A 72 6.32 -1.13 1.31
C SER A 72 6.54 0.20 2.01
N SER A 73 7.61 0.33 2.79
CA SER A 73 7.94 1.60 3.46
C SER A 73 9.45 1.77 3.57
N PHE A 74 9.98 2.90 3.11
CA PHE A 74 11.42 3.20 3.22
C PHE A 74 11.70 4.70 3.06
N GLN A 75 12.90 5.12 3.44
CA GLN A 75 13.40 6.47 3.18
C GLN A 75 14.64 6.40 2.29
N GLY A 76 14.80 7.34 1.38
CA GLY A 76 15.90 7.30 0.42
C GLY A 76 15.92 8.45 -0.55
N PRO A 77 16.83 8.43 -1.55
CA PRO A 77 16.75 9.34 -2.70
C PRO A 77 15.43 9.14 -3.45
N PHE A 78 15.12 10.03 -4.39
CA PHE A 78 13.97 9.85 -5.26
C PHE A 78 14.01 8.48 -5.97
N VAL A 79 12.85 7.81 -6.01
CA VAL A 79 12.65 6.52 -6.67
C VAL A 79 11.47 6.65 -7.62
N GLU A 80 11.62 6.17 -8.85
CA GLU A 80 10.56 6.17 -9.84
C GLU A 80 9.35 5.34 -9.36
N PRO A 81 8.11 5.88 -9.38
CA PRO A 81 6.90 5.14 -8.97
C PRO A 81 6.67 3.85 -9.77
N ASN A 82 7.21 3.77 -10.99
CA ASN A 82 7.13 2.56 -11.81
C ASN A 82 7.79 1.34 -11.17
N GLN A 83 8.74 1.51 -10.24
CA GLN A 83 9.28 0.40 -9.45
C GLN A 83 8.18 -0.25 -8.59
N ALA A 84 7.30 0.54 -7.98
CA ALA A 84 6.15 0.02 -7.23
C ALA A 84 5.18 -0.75 -8.14
N LEU A 85 4.93 -0.26 -9.36
CA LEU A 85 4.10 -0.95 -10.35
C LEU A 85 4.69 -2.31 -10.75
N LYS A 86 5.99 -2.37 -11.05
CA LYS A 86 6.67 -3.64 -11.36
C LYS A 86 6.57 -4.63 -10.22
N HIS A 87 6.72 -4.16 -8.97
CA HIS A 87 6.58 -5.02 -7.82
C HIS A 87 5.13 -5.51 -7.66
N ALA A 88 4.15 -4.60 -7.78
CA ALA A 88 2.72 -4.93 -7.74
C ALA A 88 2.35 -6.03 -8.75
N GLN A 89 2.86 -5.92 -9.99
CA GLN A 89 2.69 -6.96 -11.02
C GLN A 89 3.34 -8.29 -10.61
N SER A 90 4.54 -8.26 -10.02
CA SER A 90 5.27 -9.46 -9.58
C SER A 90 4.54 -10.26 -8.49
N ILE A 91 3.71 -9.59 -7.68
CA ILE A 91 2.90 -10.21 -6.63
C ILE A 91 1.43 -10.38 -7.05
N GLU A 92 1.13 -10.16 -8.33
CA GLU A 92 -0.23 -10.28 -8.90
C GLU A 92 -1.27 -9.39 -8.18
N ALA A 93 -0.87 -8.17 -7.80
CA ALA A 93 -1.80 -7.17 -7.28
C ALA A 93 -2.60 -6.50 -8.41
N ASP A 94 -3.86 -6.16 -8.14
CA ASP A 94 -4.69 -5.40 -9.07
C ASP A 94 -4.41 -3.90 -9.00
N VAL A 95 -4.08 -3.39 -7.81
CA VAL A 95 -3.83 -1.97 -7.58
C VAL A 95 -2.65 -1.75 -6.64
N VAL A 96 -1.83 -0.75 -6.92
CA VAL A 96 -0.87 -0.16 -5.99
C VAL A 96 -1.15 1.32 -5.79
N LEU A 97 -1.24 1.75 -4.52
CA LEU A 97 -1.26 3.17 -4.14
C LEU A 97 0.12 3.56 -3.66
N VAL A 98 0.70 4.62 -4.22
CA VAL A 98 2.03 5.12 -3.85
C VAL A 98 1.91 6.49 -3.22
N TYR A 99 2.61 6.68 -2.11
CA TYR A 99 2.71 7.92 -1.37
C TYR A 99 4.19 8.25 -1.24
N ASP A 100 4.58 9.45 -1.62
CA ASP A 100 5.91 9.97 -1.36
C ASP A 100 5.82 11.33 -0.66
N ARG A 101 6.76 11.56 0.24
CA ARG A 101 6.88 12.84 0.94
C ARG A 101 8.33 13.21 1.02
N LYS A 102 8.68 14.38 0.49
CA LYS A 102 10.02 14.94 0.67
C LYS A 102 10.25 15.27 2.15
N ILE A 103 11.32 14.75 2.74
CA ILE A 103 11.62 14.88 4.19
C ILE A 103 12.81 15.79 4.50
N ASN A 104 13.61 16.16 3.50
CA ASN A 104 14.56 17.25 3.61
C ASN A 104 14.46 18.16 2.38
N GLU A 105 14.39 19.46 2.62
CA GLU A 105 14.41 20.45 1.56
C GLU A 105 15.65 21.31 1.70
N MET A 106 16.53 21.25 0.71
CA MET A 106 17.44 22.35 0.45
C MET A 106 16.71 23.38 -0.42
N THR A 107 16.53 24.60 0.09
CA THR A 107 15.95 25.69 -0.71
C THR A 107 16.85 25.99 -1.92
N ARG A 108 16.28 26.50 -3.02
CA ARG A 108 17.07 26.91 -4.20
C ARG A 108 18.20 27.88 -3.82
N SER A 109 17.93 28.79 -2.88
CA SER A 109 18.93 29.71 -2.30
C SER A 109 20.01 28.99 -1.51
N ALA A 110 19.68 27.97 -0.72
CA ALA A 110 20.66 27.15 -0.01
C ALA A 110 21.52 26.34 -0.98
N ARG A 111 20.94 25.80 -2.07
CA ARG A 111 21.67 25.08 -3.12
C ARG A 111 22.66 25.99 -3.85
N LEU A 112 22.23 27.20 -4.22
CA LEU A 112 23.10 28.20 -4.87
C LEU A 112 24.29 28.59 -3.97
N ARG A 113 24.07 28.71 -2.65
CA ARG A 113 25.17 28.96 -1.69
C ARG A 113 26.15 27.77 -1.63
N GLN A 114 25.62 26.54 -1.59
CA GLN A 114 26.47 25.35 -1.58
C GLN A 114 27.34 25.25 -2.85
N ILE A 115 26.77 25.53 -4.02
CA ILE A 115 27.52 25.57 -5.29
C ILE A 115 28.64 26.61 -5.23
N HIS A 116 28.37 27.81 -4.69
CA HIS A 116 29.42 28.82 -4.48
C HIS A 116 30.53 28.34 -3.54
N ASP A 117 30.18 27.68 -2.43
CA ASP A 117 31.15 27.19 -1.45
C ASP A 117 32.02 26.04 -2.00
N GLU A 118 31.44 25.14 -2.80
CA GLU A 118 32.15 24.06 -3.51
C GLU A 118 33.17 24.64 -4.49
N MET A 119 32.76 25.59 -5.33
CA MET A 119 33.63 26.23 -6.33
C MET A 119 34.72 27.10 -5.70
N LYS A 120 34.44 27.79 -4.59
CA LYS A 120 35.46 28.56 -3.84
C LYS A 120 36.55 27.67 -3.25
N LYS A 121 36.21 26.42 -2.89
CA LYS A 121 37.20 25.43 -2.41
C LYS A 121 38.09 24.92 -3.54
N GLU A 122 37.54 24.75 -4.74
CA GLU A 122 38.29 24.33 -5.94
C GLU A 122 39.14 25.47 -6.54
N ASN A 123 38.59 26.69 -6.64
CA ASN A 123 39.25 27.86 -7.24
C ASN A 123 39.69 28.88 -6.18
N LYS A 124 40.68 28.52 -5.36
CA LYS A 124 41.18 29.37 -4.23
C LYS A 124 41.68 30.77 -4.62
N ASN A 125 41.91 31.05 -5.91
CA ASN A 125 42.55 32.29 -6.38
C ASN A 125 41.59 33.30 -7.06
N GLU A 126 40.32 32.98 -7.27
CA GLU A 126 39.41 33.83 -8.04
C GLU A 126 38.24 34.34 -7.16
N LYS A 127 38.33 35.60 -6.70
CA LYS A 127 37.42 36.15 -5.69
C LYS A 127 36.02 36.53 -6.20
N ASN A 128 35.82 36.60 -7.53
CA ASN A 128 34.60 37.11 -8.18
C ASN A 128 34.14 36.24 -9.37
N ALA A 129 34.27 34.91 -9.29
CA ALA A 129 33.83 34.02 -10.37
C ALA A 129 32.30 34.07 -10.54
N VAL A 130 31.83 34.39 -11.74
CA VAL A 130 30.43 34.24 -12.14
C VAL A 130 30.21 32.79 -12.55
N ILE A 131 29.25 32.11 -11.93
CA ILE A 131 29.00 30.68 -12.16
C ILE A 131 27.80 30.53 -13.09
N GLU A 132 27.99 29.87 -14.22
CA GLU A 132 26.88 29.40 -15.04
C GLU A 132 26.23 28.21 -14.32
N VAL A 133 24.94 28.32 -14.02
CA VAL A 133 24.18 27.30 -13.29
C VAL A 133 23.14 26.71 -14.23
N SER A 134 23.17 25.40 -14.42
CA SER A 134 22.12 24.70 -15.16
C SER A 134 20.98 24.24 -14.24
N GLU A 135 19.81 23.93 -14.80
CA GLU A 135 18.71 23.30 -14.04
C GLU A 135 19.10 21.94 -13.44
N ALA A 136 20.07 21.24 -14.04
CA ALA A 136 20.58 19.98 -13.49
C ALA A 136 21.39 20.20 -12.20
N ASP A 137 22.10 21.33 -12.08
CA ASP A 137 22.90 21.67 -10.88
C ASP A 137 22.04 22.09 -9.70
N LEU A 138 20.85 22.64 -10.02
CA LEU A 138 19.82 23.03 -9.06
C LEU A 138 19.00 21.85 -8.54
N LYS A 139 19.06 20.67 -9.18
CA LYS A 139 18.49 19.45 -8.60
C LYS A 139 19.22 19.13 -7.30
N ASP A 140 18.46 19.08 -6.23
CA ASP A 140 18.97 18.72 -4.92
C ASP A 140 19.27 17.20 -4.89
N LYS A 141 20.54 16.85 -5.14
CA LYS A 141 21.06 15.48 -5.06
C LYS A 141 20.92 14.87 -3.66
N ASN A 142 20.67 15.69 -2.64
CA ASN A 142 20.45 15.25 -1.27
C ASN A 142 18.96 15.16 -0.92
N SER A 143 18.04 15.36 -1.87
CA SER A 143 16.61 15.18 -1.63
C SER A 143 16.33 13.74 -1.19
N LYS A 144 15.84 13.63 0.03
CA LYS A 144 15.38 12.43 0.70
C LYS A 144 13.87 12.48 0.74
N PHE A 145 13.31 11.33 0.45
CA PHE A 145 11.89 11.09 0.44
C PHE A 145 11.59 9.96 1.42
N GLU A 146 10.42 10.02 2.01
CA GLU A 146 9.76 8.89 2.64
C GLU A 146 8.77 8.34 1.63
N PHE A 147 8.91 7.06 1.29
CA PHE A 147 8.01 6.33 0.41
C PHE A 147 7.17 5.37 1.22
N TYR A 148 5.91 5.27 0.83
CA TYR A 148 4.98 4.27 1.31
C TYR A 148 4.13 3.75 0.15
N ALA A 149 3.88 2.46 0.09
CA ALA A 149 2.98 1.87 -0.89
C ALA A 149 2.06 0.83 -0.26
N THR A 150 0.83 0.73 -0.74
CA THR A 150 -0.13 -0.33 -0.37
C THR A 150 -0.55 -1.10 -1.62
N TYR A 151 -0.57 -2.44 -1.53
CA TYR A 151 -0.83 -3.34 -2.64
C TYR A 151 -2.12 -4.12 -2.41
N TRP A 152 -2.97 -4.19 -3.43
CA TRP A 152 -4.36 -4.59 -3.24
C TRP A 152 -4.79 -5.63 -4.26
N ALA A 153 -5.48 -6.67 -3.78
CA ALA A 153 -6.15 -7.66 -4.61
C ALA A 153 -7.65 -7.36 -4.67
N LYS A 154 -8.25 -7.45 -5.85
CA LYS A 154 -9.69 -7.32 -6.03
C LYS A 154 -10.37 -8.62 -5.61
N LEU A 155 -11.28 -8.52 -4.65
CA LEU A 155 -12.05 -9.66 -4.20
C LEU A 155 -13.23 -9.96 -5.13
N PRO A 156 -13.66 -11.23 -5.22
CA PRO A 156 -14.95 -11.54 -5.82
C PRO A 156 -16.08 -10.96 -4.94
N GLN A 157 -17.30 -10.93 -5.49
CA GLN A 157 -18.50 -10.54 -4.76
C GLN A 157 -18.54 -11.23 -3.38
N PRO A 158 -18.59 -10.47 -2.27
CA PRO A 158 -18.52 -11.04 -0.93
C PRO A 158 -19.86 -11.70 -0.55
N ILE A 159 -19.82 -12.66 0.38
CA ILE A 159 -21.04 -13.30 0.93
C ILE A 159 -21.89 -12.29 1.70
N LEU A 160 -21.25 -11.45 2.52
CA LEU A 160 -21.91 -10.38 3.28
C LEU A 160 -21.34 -9.00 2.95
N GLY A 161 -20.02 -8.85 2.96
CA GLY A 161 -19.33 -7.61 2.56
C GLY A 161 -19.02 -6.64 3.69
N LEU A 162 -18.58 -7.16 4.84
CA LEU A 162 -18.13 -6.36 5.98
C LEU A 162 -16.66 -6.62 6.28
N HIS A 163 -15.90 -5.55 6.51
CA HIS A 163 -14.62 -5.61 7.19
C HIS A 163 -14.82 -5.21 8.65
N VAL A 164 -14.48 -6.12 9.56
CA VAL A 164 -14.69 -5.94 11.00
C VAL A 164 -13.40 -6.17 11.79
N ILE A 165 -13.26 -5.47 12.91
CA ILE A 165 -12.16 -5.66 13.86
C ILE A 165 -12.70 -5.87 15.26
N LYS A 166 -11.93 -6.59 16.08
CA LYS A 166 -12.18 -6.66 17.52
C LYS A 166 -11.49 -5.49 18.21
N LEU A 167 -12.26 -4.66 18.91
CA LEU A 167 -11.69 -3.58 19.73
C LEU A 167 -11.28 -4.12 21.09
N THR A 168 -10.09 -3.72 21.53
CA THR A 168 -9.54 -4.03 22.84
C THR A 168 -9.14 -2.74 23.53
N THR A 169 -9.56 -2.58 24.78
CA THR A 169 -9.15 -1.46 25.63
C THR A 169 -8.15 -1.97 26.65
N ARG A 170 -7.09 -1.20 26.87
CA ARG A 170 -6.11 -1.48 27.92
C ARG A 170 -6.31 -0.50 29.04
N ASN A 171 -6.66 -0.99 30.21
CA ASN A 171 -6.76 -0.17 31.41
C ASN A 171 -5.34 0.23 31.86
N SER A 172 -5.08 1.54 31.99
CA SER A 172 -3.76 2.07 32.35
C SER A 172 -3.35 1.69 33.76
N ASP A 173 -4.32 1.56 34.68
CA ASP A 173 -4.07 1.43 36.11
C ASP A 173 -3.90 -0.04 36.50
N THR A 174 -4.75 -0.92 35.95
CA THR A 174 -4.69 -2.37 36.21
C THR A 174 -3.82 -3.13 35.21
N LYS A 175 -3.42 -2.48 34.10
CA LYS A 175 -2.78 -3.10 32.91
C LYS A 175 -3.61 -4.23 32.27
N GLU A 176 -4.84 -4.44 32.71
CA GLU A 176 -5.75 -5.45 32.15
C GLU A 176 -6.24 -5.02 30.77
N THR A 177 -6.46 -6.01 29.90
CA THR A 177 -7.02 -5.79 28.56
C THR A 177 -8.45 -6.28 28.57
N GLN A 178 -9.40 -5.36 28.39
CA GLN A 178 -10.81 -5.69 28.26
C GLN A 178 -11.19 -5.68 26.78
N GLN A 179 -11.86 -6.74 26.34
CA GLN A 179 -12.39 -6.81 25.00
C GLN A 179 -13.75 -6.12 24.95
N GLU A 180 -13.92 -5.18 24.03
CA GLU A 180 -15.22 -4.54 23.84
C GLU A 180 -16.23 -5.55 23.27
N LYS A 181 -17.51 -5.39 23.62
CA LYS A 181 -18.58 -6.26 23.12
C LYS A 181 -18.76 -6.07 21.61
N GLY A 182 -18.84 -7.18 20.87
CA GLY A 182 -19.07 -7.17 19.42
C GLY A 182 -17.83 -6.89 18.57
N LEU A 183 -18.06 -6.61 17.29
CA LEU A 183 -17.06 -6.38 16.25
C LEU A 183 -17.31 -5.05 15.55
N LYS A 184 -16.32 -4.15 15.55
CA LYS A 184 -16.45 -2.83 14.94
C LYS A 184 -16.33 -2.92 13.43
N VAL A 185 -17.30 -2.36 12.71
CA VAL A 185 -17.29 -2.26 11.25
C VAL A 185 -16.35 -1.11 10.83
N ILE A 186 -15.29 -1.45 10.10
CA ILE A 186 -14.31 -0.48 9.58
C ILE A 186 -14.56 -0.08 8.13
N ALA A 187 -15.20 -0.96 7.35
CA ALA A 187 -15.62 -0.71 5.98
C ALA A 187 -16.78 -1.63 5.59
N VAL A 188 -17.63 -1.14 4.70
CA VAL A 188 -18.75 -1.90 4.10
C VAL A 188 -18.54 -1.90 2.59
N ILE A 189 -18.45 -3.09 2.00
CA ILE A 189 -18.22 -3.22 0.56
C ILE A 189 -19.45 -2.73 -0.19
N LYS A 190 -19.27 -1.83 -1.16
CA LYS A 190 -20.36 -1.27 -1.97
C LYS A 190 -21.12 -2.37 -2.71
N ASP A 191 -22.44 -2.18 -2.83
CA ASP A 191 -23.38 -3.12 -3.47
C ASP A 191 -23.44 -4.54 -2.87
N SER A 192 -22.73 -4.78 -1.76
CA SER A 192 -22.78 -6.03 -1.02
C SER A 192 -24.12 -6.21 -0.27
N PRO A 193 -24.44 -7.44 0.18
CA PRO A 193 -25.59 -7.67 1.05
C PRO A 193 -25.63 -6.79 2.30
N ALA A 194 -24.49 -6.54 2.95
CA ALA A 194 -24.42 -5.67 4.11
C ALA A 194 -24.73 -4.20 3.77
N PHE A 195 -24.22 -3.72 2.63
CA PHE A 195 -24.52 -2.39 2.12
C PHE A 195 -26.01 -2.22 1.83
N LYS A 196 -26.60 -3.19 1.12
CA LYS A 196 -28.05 -3.21 0.81
C LYS A 196 -28.92 -3.30 2.06
N ALA A 197 -28.43 -3.96 3.10
CA ALA A 197 -29.07 -4.02 4.41
C ALA A 197 -28.89 -2.72 5.23
N GLY A 198 -28.14 -1.73 4.75
CA GLY A 198 -27.98 -0.44 5.44
C GLY A 198 -27.02 -0.46 6.63
N ILE A 199 -26.17 -1.49 6.74
CA ILE A 199 -25.03 -1.49 7.67
C ILE A 199 -24.02 -0.42 7.21
N GLN A 200 -23.41 0.27 8.17
CA GLN A 200 -22.52 1.40 7.92
C GLN A 200 -21.19 1.22 8.66
N LYS A 201 -20.14 1.87 8.14
CA LYS A 201 -18.89 2.04 8.88
C LYS A 201 -19.20 2.69 10.22
N GLY A 202 -18.62 2.15 11.29
CA GLY A 202 -18.86 2.62 12.66
C GLY A 202 -19.88 1.78 13.43
N ASP A 203 -20.71 0.97 12.76
CA ASP A 203 -21.58 0.02 13.45
C ASP A 203 -20.75 -1.00 14.24
N VAL A 204 -21.34 -1.55 15.30
CA VAL A 204 -20.76 -2.66 16.07
C VAL A 204 -21.65 -3.89 15.90
N ILE A 205 -21.16 -4.92 15.22
CA ILE A 205 -21.88 -6.18 15.05
C ILE A 205 -21.88 -6.94 16.37
N ILE A 206 -23.06 -7.30 16.86
CA ILE A 206 -23.25 -7.98 18.15
C ILE A 206 -23.53 -9.47 17.92
N ALA A 207 -24.41 -9.78 16.97
CA ALA A 207 -24.82 -11.14 16.66
C ALA A 207 -25.22 -11.31 15.19
N LEU A 208 -25.04 -12.53 14.70
CA LEU A 208 -25.57 -13.01 13.42
C LEU A 208 -26.60 -14.10 13.73
N ASN A 209 -27.85 -13.87 13.36
CA ASN A 209 -29.02 -14.55 13.90
C ASN A 209 -28.99 -14.49 15.44
N ASP A 210 -29.13 -15.62 16.11
CA ASP A 210 -29.08 -15.72 17.57
C ASP A 210 -27.68 -16.08 18.10
N ILE A 211 -26.64 -16.03 17.25
CA ILE A 211 -25.26 -16.38 17.59
C ILE A 211 -24.43 -15.11 17.78
N ASN A 212 -23.93 -14.91 19.00
CA ASN A 212 -23.03 -13.80 19.32
C ASN A 212 -21.72 -13.90 18.53
N THR A 213 -21.23 -12.74 18.09
CA THR A 213 -20.02 -12.63 17.29
C THR A 213 -18.91 -12.03 18.14
N GLU A 214 -18.05 -12.90 18.68
CA GLU A 214 -17.00 -12.48 19.62
C GLU A 214 -15.65 -12.24 18.93
N SER A 215 -15.37 -12.93 17.83
CA SER A 215 -14.15 -12.83 17.02
C SER A 215 -14.45 -12.61 15.53
N PRO A 216 -13.59 -11.88 14.79
CA PRO A 216 -13.71 -11.74 13.33
C PRO A 216 -13.69 -13.10 12.59
N GLU A 217 -12.91 -14.06 13.07
CA GLU A 217 -12.78 -15.39 12.46
C GLU A 217 -14.07 -16.19 12.59
N ASP A 218 -14.69 -16.20 13.76
CA ASP A 218 -15.93 -16.94 13.99
C ASP A 218 -17.12 -16.27 13.32
N PHE A 219 -17.12 -14.94 13.25
CA PHE A 219 -18.08 -14.20 12.43
C PHE A 219 -17.97 -14.59 10.96
N SER A 220 -16.76 -14.59 10.40
CA SER A 220 -16.50 -14.96 9.01
C SER A 220 -16.95 -16.39 8.71
N LYS A 221 -16.66 -17.35 9.60
CA LYS A 221 -17.13 -18.74 9.49
C LYS A 221 -18.65 -18.84 9.54
N SER A 222 -19.29 -18.06 10.41
CA SER A 222 -20.76 -18.07 10.58
C SER A 222 -21.47 -17.51 9.36
N VAL A 223 -20.96 -16.41 8.80
CA VAL A 223 -21.42 -15.85 7.51
C VAL A 223 -21.27 -16.89 6.40
N PHE A 224 -20.12 -17.56 6.31
CA PHE A 224 -19.88 -18.57 5.28
C PHE A 224 -20.85 -19.76 5.37
N LYS A 225 -21.17 -20.22 6.58
CA LYS A 225 -22.15 -21.30 6.81
C LYS A 225 -23.57 -20.93 6.37
N GLN A 226 -23.90 -19.63 6.36
CA GLN A 226 -25.22 -19.12 6.01
C GLN A 226 -25.31 -18.56 4.59
N GLN A 227 -24.30 -18.77 3.76
CA GLN A 227 -24.28 -18.27 2.38
C GLN A 227 -25.56 -18.68 1.60
N GLY A 228 -26.10 -17.74 0.83
CA GLY A 228 -27.36 -17.93 0.11
C GLY A 228 -28.64 -17.83 0.96
N ASN A 229 -28.54 -17.74 2.29
CA ASN A 229 -29.69 -17.61 3.18
C ASN A 229 -29.93 -16.15 3.57
N LYS A 230 -31.17 -15.87 3.98
CA LYS A 230 -31.50 -14.62 4.69
C LYS A 230 -31.08 -14.74 6.15
N VAL A 231 -30.34 -13.76 6.64
CA VAL A 231 -29.85 -13.71 8.02
C VAL A 231 -30.29 -12.42 8.70
N LYS A 232 -30.44 -12.50 10.02
CA LYS A 232 -30.69 -11.37 10.90
C LYS A 232 -29.36 -10.88 11.46
N ILE A 233 -29.09 -9.58 11.42
CA ILE A 233 -27.85 -8.99 11.95
C ILE A 233 -28.26 -8.05 13.07
N LYS A 234 -27.80 -8.34 14.28
CA LYS A 234 -27.95 -7.45 15.43
C LYS A 234 -26.69 -6.60 15.53
N TYR A 235 -26.87 -5.28 15.58
CA TYR A 235 -25.77 -4.32 15.62
C TYR A 235 -26.09 -3.15 16.55
N ALA A 236 -25.07 -2.40 16.98
CA ALA A 236 -25.26 -1.12 17.65
C ALA A 236 -24.80 0.04 16.75
N ARG A 237 -25.59 1.11 16.74
CA ARG A 237 -25.26 2.39 16.11
C ARG A 237 -25.65 3.51 17.07
N ASP A 238 -24.70 4.37 17.40
CA ASP A 238 -24.89 5.45 18.38
C ASP A 238 -25.40 4.91 19.73
N GLU A 239 -24.81 3.80 20.19
CA GLU A 239 -25.15 3.07 21.43
C GLU A 239 -26.53 2.38 21.45
N GLU A 240 -27.35 2.58 20.41
CA GLU A 240 -28.64 1.91 20.27
C GLU A 240 -28.51 0.56 19.56
N GLU A 241 -28.99 -0.52 20.20
CA GLU A 241 -29.11 -1.83 19.55
C GLU A 241 -30.23 -1.82 18.50
N LYS A 242 -29.88 -2.23 17.28
CA LYS A 242 -30.73 -2.30 16.09
C LYS A 242 -30.60 -3.68 15.45
N GLU A 243 -31.54 -3.98 14.58
CA GLU A 243 -31.59 -5.26 13.88
C GLU A 243 -31.98 -5.05 12.42
N VAL A 244 -31.30 -5.75 11.52
CA VAL A 244 -31.64 -5.73 10.10
C VAL A 244 -31.54 -7.12 9.48
N SER A 245 -32.28 -7.35 8.41
CA SER A 245 -32.16 -8.58 7.61
C SER A 245 -31.28 -8.35 6.39
N ALA A 246 -30.38 -9.28 6.10
CA ALA A 246 -29.54 -9.28 4.91
C ALA A 246 -29.71 -10.60 4.14
N GLU A 247 -29.76 -10.51 2.81
CA GLU A 247 -29.79 -11.69 1.91
C GLU A 247 -28.36 -12.01 1.48
N LEU A 248 -27.78 -13.08 2.04
CA LEU A 248 -26.38 -13.42 1.78
C LEU A 248 -26.18 -13.94 0.36
N ASN A 249 -25.10 -13.51 -0.29
CA ASN A 249 -24.70 -14.08 -1.57
C ASN A 249 -24.28 -15.54 -1.39
N ARG A 250 -24.39 -16.33 -2.47
CA ARG A 250 -23.85 -17.69 -2.54
C ARG A 250 -22.50 -17.66 -3.25
N ARG A 251 -21.51 -18.39 -2.73
CA ARG A 251 -20.17 -18.47 -3.31
C ARG A 251 -19.85 -19.88 -3.77
#